data_AF-A0A9X0B723-F1
#
_entry.id   AF-A0A9X0B723-F1
#
_cell.length_a   1.000
_cell.length_b   1.000
_cell.length_c   1.000
_cell.angle_alpha   90.00
_cell.angle_beta   90.00
_cell.angle_gamma   90.00
#
_symmetry.space_group_name_H-M   'P 1'
#
loop_
_entity.id
_entity.type
_entity.pdbx_description
1 polymer ?
#
loop_
_entity_poly.entity_id
_entity_poly.type
_entity_poly.pdbx_seq_one_letter_code
_entity_poly.pdbx_strand_id
1 'polypeptide(L)'
;MVRLLSLGLVVVSAFTSANALGINCRGSSSCPYIQKGADTAQELANYLSGVYDHQWYDNGQYIACVEGPATDAPSVPNYTVCAFFQNSGGGDGARVKELAGLIPGHGCKTCGAVPYWAPEGNKNVNDGELRYDGFGFEDPRSVCPGYPGLC
;
A
#
# COMPACT_ATOMS: atom_id res chain seq x y z
N MET A 1 67.80 0.81 20.44
CA MET A 1 66.97 1.03 19.24
C MET A 1 65.71 0.17 19.39
N VAL A 2 64.58 0.76 19.78
CA VAL A 2 63.31 0.02 19.97
C VAL A 2 62.47 0.22 18.71
N ARG A 3 62.18 -0.87 17.99
CA ARG A 3 61.29 -0.85 16.82
C ARG A 3 59.84 -0.93 17.31
N LEU A 4 59.10 0.17 17.16
CA LEU A 4 57.65 0.20 17.33
C LEU A 4 56.99 -0.54 16.16
N LEU A 5 56.43 -1.72 16.43
CA LEU A 5 55.55 -2.44 15.52
C LEU A 5 54.15 -1.83 15.62
N SER A 6 53.76 -1.04 14.62
CA SER A 6 52.42 -0.47 14.50
C SER A 6 51.41 -1.58 14.18
N LEU A 7 50.54 -1.90 15.13
CA LEU A 7 49.35 -2.73 14.89
C LEU A 7 48.34 -1.90 14.07
N GLY A 8 48.13 -2.27 12.81
CA GLY A 8 47.08 -1.70 11.97
C GLY A 8 45.70 -2.20 12.40
N LEU A 9 44.83 -1.29 12.83
CA LEU A 9 43.44 -1.57 13.18
C LEU A 9 42.61 -1.73 11.88
N VAL A 10 42.22 -2.96 11.56
CA VAL A 10 41.28 -3.23 10.46
C VAL A 10 39.86 -3.07 10.98
N VAL A 11 39.19 -1.98 10.60
CA VAL A 11 37.78 -1.76 10.90
C VAL A 11 36.95 -2.50 9.85
N VAL A 12 36.36 -3.64 10.23
CA VAL A 12 35.37 -4.34 9.40
C VAL A 12 34.01 -3.71 9.65
N SER A 13 33.56 -2.86 8.73
CA SER A 13 32.22 -2.29 8.76
C SER A 13 31.19 -3.38 8.42
N ALA A 14 30.44 -3.84 9.42
CA ALA A 14 29.27 -4.68 9.20
C ALA A 14 28.15 -3.79 8.61
N PHE A 15 27.90 -3.90 7.31
CA PHE A 15 26.72 -3.30 6.69
C PHE A 15 25.50 -4.11 7.13
N THR A 16 24.72 -3.59 8.07
CA THR A 16 23.39 -4.15 8.36
C THR A 16 22.48 -3.76 7.20
N SER A 17 22.21 -4.70 6.29
CA SER A 17 21.13 -4.54 5.32
C SER A 17 19.82 -4.43 6.08
N ALA A 18 19.26 -3.22 6.18
CA ALA A 18 17.86 -3.08 6.58
C ALA A 18 17.04 -3.89 5.57
N ASN A 19 16.31 -4.89 6.04
CA ASN A 19 15.41 -5.66 5.18
C ASN A 19 14.34 -4.68 4.66
N ALA A 20 14.51 -4.20 3.44
CA ALA A 20 13.51 -3.41 2.74
C ALA A 20 12.22 -4.23 2.67
N LEU A 21 11.15 -3.73 3.28
CA LEU A 21 9.85 -4.39 3.18
C LEU A 21 9.31 -4.16 1.77
N GLY A 22 9.22 -5.23 0.98
CA GLY A 22 8.70 -5.20 -0.39
C GLY A 22 7.17 -5.27 -0.47
N ILE A 23 6.67 -5.75 -1.61
CA ILE A 23 5.24 -6.05 -1.78
C ILE A 23 4.78 -6.95 -0.64
N ASN A 24 3.67 -6.61 0.00
CA ASN A 24 3.19 -7.32 1.17
C ASN A 24 1.67 -7.16 1.37
N CYS A 25 1.09 -8.04 2.19
CA CYS A 25 -0.35 -8.02 2.50
C CYS A 25 -0.65 -7.45 3.89
N ARG A 26 0.21 -6.55 4.40
CA ARG A 26 -0.03 -5.88 5.68
C ARG A 26 -0.97 -4.71 5.47
N GLY A 27 -1.75 -4.42 6.50
CA GLY A 27 -2.68 -3.31 6.56
C GLY A 27 -3.04 -3.01 8.01
N SER A 28 -3.97 -2.10 8.22
CA SER A 28 -4.54 -1.78 9.52
C SER A 28 -5.26 -2.97 10.13
N SER A 29 -5.57 -2.85 11.42
CA SER A 29 -6.34 -3.85 12.15
C SER A 29 -7.76 -4.03 11.62
N SER A 30 -8.27 -3.12 10.78
CA SER A 30 -9.60 -3.26 10.16
C SER A 30 -9.63 -4.27 9.01
N CYS A 31 -8.49 -4.51 8.35
CA CYS A 31 -8.38 -5.37 7.17
C CYS A 31 -8.91 -6.81 7.38
N PRO A 32 -8.66 -7.50 8.50
CA PRO A 32 -9.22 -8.84 8.74
C PRO A 32 -10.75 -8.88 8.92
N TYR A 33 -11.39 -7.73 9.19
CA TYR A 33 -12.83 -7.63 9.38
C TYR A 33 -13.58 -7.31 8.08
N ILE A 34 -12.86 -6.93 7.02
CA ILE A 34 -13.39 -6.71 5.68
C ILE A 34 -13.44 -8.07 4.95
N GLN A 35 -14.65 -8.64 4.84
CA GLN A 35 -15.04 -9.95 4.29
C GLN A 35 -13.95 -11.04 4.23
N LYS A 36 -14.17 -12.12 4.98
CA LYS A 36 -13.68 -13.44 4.57
C LYS A 36 -14.41 -13.89 3.29
N GLY A 37 -13.76 -13.78 2.13
CA GLY A 37 -14.16 -14.52 0.93
C GLY A 37 -14.35 -13.72 -0.36
N ALA A 38 -14.45 -12.38 -0.30
CA ALA A 38 -14.39 -11.53 -1.48
C ALA A 38 -12.93 -11.16 -1.77
N ASP A 39 -12.56 -11.09 -3.05
CA ASP A 39 -11.25 -10.60 -3.48
C ASP A 39 -11.30 -9.07 -3.55
N THR A 40 -11.47 -8.42 -2.39
CA THR A 40 -11.61 -6.95 -2.26
C THR A 40 -10.43 -6.23 -2.89
N ALA A 41 -9.21 -6.78 -2.76
CA ALA A 41 -8.03 -6.24 -3.42
C ALA A 41 -8.15 -6.29 -4.96
N GLN A 42 -8.71 -7.37 -5.51
CA GLN A 42 -8.98 -7.47 -6.95
C GLN A 42 -10.09 -6.52 -7.39
N GLU A 43 -11.17 -6.36 -6.62
CA GLU A 43 -12.23 -5.40 -6.92
C GLU A 43 -11.70 -3.97 -6.97
N LEU A 44 -10.90 -3.59 -5.96
CA LEU A 44 -10.26 -2.28 -5.90
C LEU A 44 -9.30 -2.06 -7.09
N ALA A 45 -8.49 -3.07 -7.44
CA ALA A 45 -7.64 -3.02 -8.62
C ALA A 45 -8.45 -2.83 -9.93
N ASN A 46 -9.65 -3.42 -10.02
CA ASN A 46 -10.52 -3.24 -11.19
C ASN A 46 -11.00 -1.79 -11.31
N TYR A 47 -11.42 -1.15 -10.22
CA TYR A 47 -11.76 0.28 -10.26
C TYR A 47 -10.56 1.13 -10.68
N LEU A 48 -9.40 0.88 -10.08
CA LEU A 48 -8.16 1.61 -10.37
C LEU A 48 -7.68 1.44 -11.83
N SER A 49 -8.05 0.35 -12.51
CA SER A 49 -7.77 0.19 -13.94
C SER A 49 -8.47 1.26 -14.81
N GLY A 50 -9.52 1.91 -14.29
CA GLY A 50 -10.30 2.94 -14.96
C GLY A 50 -9.85 4.38 -14.72
N VAL A 51 -8.81 4.64 -13.89
CA VAL A 51 -8.34 6.02 -13.65
C VAL A 51 -7.82 6.68 -14.92
N TYR A 52 -7.82 8.02 -14.98
CA TYR A 52 -7.24 8.74 -16.10
C TYR A 52 -5.71 8.82 -15.95
N ASP A 53 -4.96 8.48 -17.00
CA ASP A 53 -3.50 8.30 -16.93
C ASP A 53 -2.76 9.55 -16.41
N HIS A 54 -3.24 10.75 -16.76
CA HIS A 54 -2.59 12.01 -16.40
C HIS A 54 -3.23 12.69 -15.18
N GLN A 55 -4.20 12.04 -14.53
CA GLN A 55 -4.73 12.56 -13.26
C GLN A 55 -3.67 12.38 -12.18
N TRP A 56 -3.29 13.47 -11.53
CA TRP A 56 -2.40 13.43 -10.37
C TRP A 56 -3.19 13.11 -9.10
N TYR A 57 -2.61 12.27 -8.25
CA TYR A 57 -3.12 11.94 -6.93
C TYR A 57 -2.05 12.24 -5.89
N ASP A 58 -2.37 13.12 -4.93
CA ASP A 58 -1.46 13.49 -3.87
C ASP A 58 -1.23 12.34 -2.89
N ASN A 59 -0.11 12.39 -2.17
CA ASN A 59 0.15 11.45 -1.09
C ASN A 59 -0.95 11.55 0.00
N GLY A 60 -1.61 10.43 0.29
CA GLY A 60 -2.73 10.33 1.22
C GLY A 60 -4.11 10.62 0.60
N GLN A 61 -4.17 11.06 -0.66
CA GLN A 61 -5.44 11.22 -1.37
C GLN A 61 -6.02 9.85 -1.73
N TYR A 62 -7.30 9.63 -1.42
CA TYR A 62 -8.00 8.42 -1.86
C TYR A 62 -8.29 8.48 -3.36
N ILE A 63 -8.02 7.36 -4.03
CA ILE A 63 -8.12 7.20 -5.48
C ILE A 63 -9.36 6.37 -5.82
N ALA A 64 -9.58 5.31 -5.06
CA ALA A 64 -10.77 4.48 -5.13
C ALA A 64 -11.01 3.86 -3.76
N CYS A 65 -12.28 3.59 -3.44
CA CYS A 65 -12.67 2.91 -2.21
C CYS A 65 -13.74 1.87 -2.52
N VAL A 66 -13.67 0.73 -1.86
CA VAL A 66 -14.65 -0.36 -1.95
C VAL A 66 -15.23 -0.67 -0.58
N GLU A 67 -16.47 -1.14 -0.57
CA GLU A 67 -17.12 -1.57 0.66
C GLU A 67 -16.47 -2.84 1.18
N GLY A 68 -16.06 -2.82 2.44
CA GLY A 68 -15.96 -4.04 3.21
C GLY A 68 -17.32 -4.32 3.81
N PRO A 69 -17.86 -5.54 3.71
CA PRO A 69 -19.20 -5.82 4.19
C PRO A 69 -19.35 -5.44 5.67
N ALA A 70 -20.51 -4.89 5.98
CA ALA A 70 -21.15 -5.16 7.25
C ALA A 70 -21.35 -6.67 7.34
N THR A 71 -20.85 -7.32 8.39
CA THR A 71 -21.43 -8.61 8.73
C THR A 71 -22.91 -8.38 9.03
N ASP A 72 -23.75 -9.38 8.80
CA ASP A 72 -25.18 -9.40 9.13
C ASP A 72 -25.45 -9.27 10.65
N ALA A 73 -24.42 -8.99 11.45
CA ALA A 73 -24.51 -8.54 12.83
C ALA A 73 -24.74 -7.01 12.87
N PRO A 74 -25.88 -6.53 13.42
CA PRO A 74 -26.23 -5.10 13.54
C PRO A 74 -25.23 -4.23 14.34
N SER A 75 -24.14 -4.81 14.84
CA SER A 75 -23.18 -4.22 15.76
C SER A 75 -21.76 -4.12 15.20
N VAL A 76 -21.51 -4.60 13.97
CA VAL A 76 -20.18 -4.49 13.34
C VAL A 76 -20.16 -3.22 12.48
N PRO A 77 -19.25 -2.26 12.74
CA PRO A 77 -19.17 -1.04 11.95
C PRO A 77 -18.81 -1.37 10.49
N ASN A 78 -19.37 -0.59 9.56
CA ASN A 78 -18.98 -0.67 8.15
C ASN A 78 -17.50 -0.28 8.04
N TYR A 79 -16.74 -1.11 7.34
CA TYR A 79 -15.36 -0.84 7.01
C TYR A 79 -15.24 -0.61 5.51
N THR A 80 -14.29 0.21 5.08
CA THR A 80 -13.97 0.38 3.66
C THR A 80 -12.49 0.09 3.43
N VAL A 81 -12.15 -0.46 2.26
CA VAL A 81 -10.75 -0.48 1.80
C VAL A 81 -10.59 0.62 0.77
N CYS A 82 -9.61 1.49 0.98
CA CYS A 82 -9.27 2.54 0.03
C CYS A 82 -7.85 2.37 -0.49
N ALA A 83 -7.65 2.78 -1.75
CA ALA A 83 -6.36 2.88 -2.39
C ALA A 83 -5.86 4.32 -2.36
N PHE A 84 -4.60 4.50 -2.00
CA PHE A 84 -3.93 5.80 -1.95
C PHE A 84 -2.42 5.62 -2.01
N PHE A 85 -1.70 6.66 -2.46
CA PHE A 85 -0.25 6.72 -2.32
C PHE A 85 0.15 7.07 -0.89
N GLN A 86 1.17 6.41 -0.36
CA GLN A 86 1.74 6.68 0.97
C GLN A 86 3.28 6.76 0.88
N ASN A 87 3.91 7.49 1.81
CA ASN A 87 5.36 7.68 1.90
C ASN A 87 6.01 8.21 0.61
N SER A 88 5.26 8.93 -0.22
CA SER A 88 5.71 9.40 -1.53
C SER A 88 5.32 10.86 -1.77
N GLY A 89 5.65 11.39 -2.94
CA GLY A 89 5.16 12.69 -3.40
C GLY A 89 3.76 12.64 -4.04
N GLY A 90 3.12 11.46 -4.10
CA GLY A 90 1.98 11.20 -4.98
C GLY A 90 2.40 10.57 -6.31
N GLY A 91 1.47 10.48 -7.25
CA GLY A 91 1.71 9.90 -8.56
C GLY A 91 0.54 10.10 -9.53
N ASP A 92 0.77 9.79 -10.79
CA ASP A 92 -0.26 9.87 -11.82
C ASP A 92 -1.06 8.56 -11.95
N GLY A 93 -2.20 8.65 -12.65
CA GLY A 93 -3.07 7.50 -12.88
C GLY A 93 -2.41 6.37 -13.67
N ALA A 94 -1.47 6.68 -14.56
CA ALA A 94 -0.68 5.65 -15.24
C ALA A 94 0.10 4.82 -14.22
N ARG A 95 0.74 5.48 -13.25
CA ARG A 95 1.46 4.78 -12.18
C ARG A 95 0.56 3.97 -11.28
N VAL A 96 -0.64 4.47 -10.98
CA VAL A 96 -1.68 3.73 -10.27
C VAL A 96 -1.99 2.41 -10.99
N LYS A 97 -2.25 2.45 -12.30
CA LYS A 97 -2.59 1.25 -13.10
C LYS A 97 -1.48 0.21 -13.10
N GLU A 98 -0.24 0.65 -13.23
CA GLU A 98 0.94 -0.23 -13.21
C GLU A 98 1.08 -0.97 -11.89
N LEU A 99 0.77 -0.31 -10.78
CA LEU A 99 0.96 -0.84 -9.43
C LEU A 99 -0.24 -1.62 -8.89
N ALA A 100 -1.46 -1.18 -9.21
CA ALA A 100 -2.70 -1.66 -8.60
C ALA A 100 -2.90 -3.17 -8.70
N GLY A 101 -2.56 -3.76 -9.86
CA GLY A 101 -2.67 -5.19 -10.08
C GLY A 101 -1.65 -6.05 -9.32
N LEU A 102 -0.54 -5.45 -8.86
CA LEU A 102 0.53 -6.19 -8.20
C LEU A 102 0.15 -6.65 -6.79
N ILE A 103 -0.75 -5.93 -6.10
CA ILE A 103 -1.24 -6.31 -4.76
C ILE A 103 -2.05 -7.61 -4.79
N PRO A 104 -3.16 -7.72 -5.56
CA PRO A 104 -3.87 -8.99 -5.72
C PRO A 104 -3.02 -10.04 -6.44
N GLY A 105 -2.17 -9.64 -7.39
CA GLY A 105 -1.22 -10.54 -8.07
C GLY A 105 -0.19 -11.18 -7.13
N HIS A 106 0.14 -10.53 -6.02
CA HIS A 106 0.98 -11.08 -4.94
C HIS A 106 0.21 -12.05 -4.01
N GLY A 107 -1.11 -12.16 -4.15
CA GLY A 107 -1.97 -13.03 -3.35
C GLY A 107 -2.64 -12.33 -2.15
N CYS A 108 -2.54 -11.00 -2.07
CA CYS A 108 -3.26 -10.24 -1.05
C CYS A 108 -4.75 -10.18 -1.38
N LYS A 109 -5.62 -10.59 -0.45
CA LYS A 109 -7.07 -10.66 -0.68
C LYS A 109 -7.84 -9.40 -0.33
N THR A 110 -7.33 -8.62 0.63
CA THR A 110 -8.05 -7.47 1.17
C THR A 110 -7.19 -6.22 1.14
N CYS A 111 -6.14 -6.21 1.95
CA CYS A 111 -5.20 -5.10 2.08
C CYS A 111 -3.80 -5.52 1.67
N GLY A 112 -2.98 -4.53 1.36
CA GLY A 112 -1.58 -4.73 1.04
C GLY A 112 -0.95 -3.46 0.52
N ALA A 113 0.33 -3.56 0.20
CA ALA A 113 1.06 -2.46 -0.39
C ALA A 113 2.09 -2.95 -1.39
N VAL A 114 2.39 -2.08 -2.35
CA VAL A 114 3.39 -2.29 -3.39
C VAL A 114 4.34 -1.09 -3.42
N PRO A 115 5.67 -1.29 -3.43
CA PRO A 115 6.62 -0.20 -3.51
C PRO A 115 6.37 0.67 -4.74
N TYR A 116 6.51 1.99 -4.58
CA TYR A 116 6.19 2.97 -5.62
C TYR A 116 7.00 2.77 -6.89
N TRP A 117 8.16 2.11 -6.88
CA TRP A 117 8.99 1.86 -8.08
C TRP A 117 8.88 0.44 -8.64
N ALA A 118 8.07 -0.44 -8.05
CA ALA A 118 7.88 -1.82 -8.51
C ALA A 118 7.39 -1.93 -9.98
N PRO A 119 7.66 -3.04 -10.69
CA PRO A 119 8.41 -4.22 -10.24
C PRO A 119 9.94 -4.00 -10.20
N GLU A 120 10.43 -2.89 -10.75
CA GLU A 120 11.84 -2.53 -10.81
C GLU A 120 12.21 -1.51 -9.72
N GLY A 121 13.40 -0.90 -9.79
CA GLY A 121 13.78 0.19 -8.90
C GLY A 121 13.84 -0.15 -7.40
N ASN A 122 13.56 0.86 -6.57
CA ASN A 122 13.58 0.73 -5.11
C ASN A 122 12.37 -0.08 -4.61
N LYS A 123 12.67 -1.16 -3.86
CA LYS A 123 11.69 -2.15 -3.39
C LYS A 123 11.26 -1.94 -1.95
N ASN A 124 11.60 -0.82 -1.31
CA ASN A 124 11.23 -0.54 0.07
C ASN A 124 9.97 0.33 0.12
N VAL A 125 8.89 -0.20 0.68
CA VAL A 125 7.62 0.53 0.80
C VAL A 125 7.70 1.77 1.70
N ASN A 126 8.70 1.84 2.60
CA ASN A 126 8.91 3.03 3.43
C ASN A 126 9.43 4.24 2.63
N ASP A 127 9.89 4.01 1.39
CA ASP A 127 10.37 5.07 0.50
C ASP A 127 9.27 5.50 -0.49
N GLY A 128 8.08 4.88 -0.42
CA GLY A 128 6.93 5.15 -1.27
C GLY A 128 6.17 3.88 -1.60
N GLU A 129 4.83 3.94 -1.54
CA GLU A 129 3.96 2.81 -1.89
C GLU A 129 2.61 3.27 -2.46
N LEU A 130 2.02 2.42 -3.32
CA LEU A 130 0.57 2.38 -3.46
C LEU A 130 0.05 1.41 -2.39
N ARG A 131 -0.89 1.86 -1.58
CA ARG A 131 -1.40 1.14 -0.41
C ARG A 131 -2.89 0.90 -0.55
N TYR A 132 -3.32 -0.33 -0.27
CA TYR A 132 -4.71 -0.69 0.01
C TYR A 132 -4.82 -0.90 1.51
N ASP A 133 -5.55 -0.02 2.19
CA ASP A 133 -5.75 -0.12 3.63
C ASP A 133 -7.21 0.04 4.02
N GLY A 134 -7.58 -0.59 5.12
CA GLY A 134 -8.91 -0.52 5.68
C GLY A 134 -9.09 0.68 6.62
N PHE A 135 -10.28 1.25 6.59
CA PHE A 135 -10.71 2.36 7.46
C PHE A 135 -12.08 2.03 8.06
N GLY A 136 -12.29 2.47 9.30
CA GLY A 136 -13.60 2.41 9.95
C GLY A 136 -14.06 3.80 10.37
N PHE A 137 -15.35 3.95 10.60
CA PHE A 137 -15.99 5.06 11.33
C PHE A 137 -16.22 6.39 10.59
N GLU A 138 -15.79 6.54 9.34
CA GLU A 138 -16.13 7.70 8.49
C GLU A 138 -17.07 7.28 7.36
N ASP A 139 -18.02 8.14 6.97
CA ASP A 139 -18.79 7.93 5.74
C ASP A 139 -17.81 7.99 4.57
N PRO A 140 -17.52 6.88 3.87
CA PRO A 140 -16.54 6.86 2.79
C PRO A 140 -16.91 7.80 1.65
N ARG A 141 -18.19 8.20 1.50
CA ARG A 141 -18.62 9.18 0.50
C ARG A 141 -18.15 10.60 0.80
N SER A 142 -17.83 10.90 2.06
CA SER A 142 -17.30 12.22 2.45
C SER A 142 -15.87 12.44 1.96
N VAL A 143 -15.12 11.36 1.78
CA VAL A 143 -13.71 11.38 1.35
C VAL A 143 -13.50 10.80 -0.05
N CYS A 144 -14.45 10.01 -0.55
CA CYS A 144 -14.49 9.42 -1.88
C CYS A 144 -15.90 9.54 -2.47
N PRO A 145 -16.24 10.65 -3.14
CA PRO A 145 -17.61 10.92 -3.59
C PRO A 145 -18.19 9.84 -4.52
N GLY A 146 -17.35 9.13 -5.28
CA GLY A 146 -17.78 8.02 -6.15
C GLY A 146 -17.80 6.64 -5.47
N TYR A 147 -17.74 6.57 -4.14
CA TYR A 147 -17.80 5.30 -3.39
C TYR A 147 -19.15 4.55 -3.55
N PRO A 148 -19.12 3.20 -3.74
CA PRO A 148 -17.93 2.39 -4.04
C PRO A 148 -17.47 2.63 -5.48
N GLY A 149 -16.17 2.81 -5.67
CA GLY A 149 -15.60 3.13 -6.98
C GLY A 149 -14.48 4.16 -6.90
N LEU A 150 -14.26 4.84 -8.02
CA LEU A 150 -13.28 5.92 -8.15
C LEU A 150 -13.71 7.14 -7.34
N CYS A 151 -12.75 7.77 -6.68
CA CYS A 151 -12.85 9.12 -6.16
C CYS A 151 -12.39 10.09 -7.28
#